data_AF-A0A952NJU8-F1
#
_entry.id   AF-A0A952NJU8-F1
#
_cell.length_a   1.000
_cell.length_b   1.000
_cell.length_c   1.000
_cell.angle_alpha   90.00
_cell.angle_beta   90.00
_cell.angle_gamma   90.00
#
_symmetry.space_group_name_H-M   'P 1'
#
loop_
_entity.id
_entity.type
_entity.pdbx_description
1 polymer ?
#
loop_
_entity_poly.entity_id
_entity_poly.type
_entity_poly.pdbx_seq_one_letter_code
_entity_poly.pdbx_strand_id
1 'polypeptide(L)'
;MTSSNSRGAKLSEVLAELKAEYRQKFPEKLAKLRALHAGQDWPALKEEFHKLKGTGRTYGYPEVSQLCEALEQLCGKPSVSASLVEKCFPVFEKMLTAWQDGHLYDLSLNEDAQEILEGA
;
A
#
# COMPACT_ATOMS: atom_id res chain seq x y z
N MET A 1 16.20 17.72 37.06
CA MET A 1 15.71 17.83 35.67
C MET A 1 16.22 16.63 34.91
N THR A 2 15.34 15.77 34.37
CA THR A 2 15.51 14.85 33.21
C THR A 2 14.56 13.64 33.31
N SER A 3 13.26 13.82 33.05
CA SER A 3 12.32 12.69 32.88
C SER A 3 11.42 12.82 31.65
N SER A 4 11.70 13.76 30.74
CA SER A 4 10.83 14.01 29.57
C SER A 4 11.28 13.28 28.29
N ASN A 5 12.46 12.64 28.26
CA ASN A 5 13.05 12.11 27.02
C ASN A 5 12.78 10.61 26.75
N SER A 6 12.33 9.83 27.75
CA SER A 6 12.18 8.37 27.59
C SER A 6 10.87 7.92 26.95
N ARG A 7 9.80 8.72 27.06
CA ARG A 7 8.49 8.39 26.46
C ARG A 7 8.48 8.58 24.94
N GLY A 8 9.15 9.62 24.45
CA GLY A 8 9.27 9.86 23.01
C GLY A 8 10.08 8.77 22.31
N ALA A 9 11.22 8.39 22.89
CA ALA A 9 12.09 7.32 22.38
C ALA A 9 11.35 5.96 22.28
N LYS A 10 10.61 5.58 23.32
CA LYS A 10 9.81 4.34 23.32
C LYS A 10 8.71 4.35 22.25
N LEU A 11 8.04 5.48 22.03
CA LEU A 11 7.02 5.58 20.99
C LEU A 11 7.64 5.45 19.59
N SER A 12 8.81 6.07 19.36
CA SER A 12 9.52 5.94 18.08
C SER A 12 10.00 4.52 17.81
N GLU A 13 10.45 3.79 18.85
CA GLU A 13 10.84 2.38 18.73
C GLU A 13 9.66 1.50 18.34
N VAL A 14 8.51 1.63 19.02
CA VAL A 14 7.28 0.90 18.70
C VAL A 14 6.81 1.19 17.27
N LEU A 15 6.85 2.46 16.83
CA LEU A 15 6.49 2.82 15.46
C LEU A 15 7.47 2.22 14.43
N ALA A 16 8.77 2.13 14.75
CA ALA A 16 9.75 1.50 13.89
C ALA A 16 9.52 -0.01 13.75
N GLU A 17 9.17 -0.70 14.85
CA GLU A 17 8.79 -2.11 14.86
C GLU A 17 7.54 -2.37 14.02
N LEU A 18 6.48 -1.57 14.20
CA LEU A 18 5.25 -1.67 13.42
C LEU A 18 5.49 -1.43 11.92
N LYS A 19 6.34 -0.46 11.57
CA LYS A 19 6.79 -0.24 10.19
C LYS A 19 7.53 -1.45 9.63
N ALA A 20 8.43 -2.04 10.41
CA ALA A 20 9.19 -3.22 9.98
C ALA A 20 8.26 -4.42 9.76
N GLU A 21 7.33 -4.67 10.68
CA GLU A 21 6.32 -5.71 10.55
C GLU A 21 5.43 -5.50 9.33
N TYR A 22 5.01 -4.26 9.09
CA TYR A 22 4.21 -3.91 7.90
C TYR A 22 4.95 -4.28 6.61
N ARG A 23 6.23 -3.88 6.49
CA ARG A 23 7.07 -4.24 5.33
C ARG A 23 7.23 -5.74 5.17
N GLN A 24 7.49 -6.46 6.27
CA GLN A 24 7.69 -7.92 6.25
C GLN A 24 6.43 -8.67 5.79
N LYS A 25 5.24 -8.19 6.18
CA LYS A 25 3.96 -8.81 5.80
C LYS A 25 3.43 -8.36 4.45
N PHE A 26 3.96 -7.27 3.88
CA PHE A 26 3.45 -6.71 2.63
C PHE A 26 3.55 -7.67 1.43
N PRO A 27 4.63 -8.46 1.24
CA PRO A 27 4.68 -9.48 0.18
C PRO A 27 3.56 -10.51 0.26
N GLU A 28 3.17 -10.95 1.46
CA GLU A 28 2.05 -11.89 1.66
C GLU A 28 0.72 -11.25 1.27
N LYS A 29 0.54 -9.97 1.61
CA LYS A 29 -0.64 -9.19 1.18
C LYS A 29 -0.68 -9.06 -0.34
N LEU A 30 0.46 -8.80 -0.97
CA LEU A 30 0.57 -8.71 -2.43
C LEU A 30 0.21 -10.04 -3.11
N ALA A 31 0.68 -11.17 -2.57
CA ALA A 31 0.31 -12.49 -3.07
C ALA A 31 -1.20 -12.75 -2.96
N LYS A 32 -1.83 -12.33 -1.85
CA LYS A 32 -3.28 -12.40 -1.68
C LYS A 32 -4.02 -11.55 -2.72
N LEU A 33 -3.59 -10.31 -2.98
CA LEU A 33 -4.19 -9.45 -3.99
C LEU A 33 -4.10 -10.08 -5.39
N ARG A 34 -2.96 -10.68 -5.75
CA ARG A 34 -2.78 -11.40 -7.02
C ARG A 34 -3.75 -12.57 -7.14
N ALA A 35 -3.93 -13.35 -6.08
CA ALA A 35 -4.87 -14.47 -6.08
C ALA A 35 -6.33 -14.00 -6.25
N LEU A 36 -6.73 -12.92 -5.57
CA LEU A 36 -8.07 -12.34 -5.69
C LEU A 36 -8.31 -11.77 -7.11
N HIS A 37 -7.33 -11.08 -7.69
CA HIS A 37 -7.39 -10.57 -9.07
C HIS A 37 -7.50 -11.71 -10.09
N ALA A 38 -6.68 -12.76 -9.97
CA ALA A 38 -6.74 -13.93 -10.84
C ALA A 38 -8.08 -14.68 -10.75
N GLY A 39 -8.69 -14.71 -9.55
CA GLY A 39 -10.03 -15.24 -9.33
C GLY A 39 -11.16 -14.29 -9.72
N GLN A 40 -10.85 -13.07 -10.19
CA GLN A 40 -11.82 -12.00 -10.50
C GLN A 40 -12.77 -11.67 -9.33
N ASP A 41 -12.31 -11.85 -8.09
CA ASP A 41 -13.07 -11.55 -6.87
C ASP A 41 -12.95 -10.06 -6.53
N TRP A 42 -13.58 -9.22 -7.36
CA TRP A 42 -13.54 -7.77 -7.23
C TRP A 42 -14.05 -7.24 -5.89
N PRO A 43 -15.14 -7.78 -5.29
CA PRO A 43 -15.57 -7.37 -3.97
C PRO A 43 -14.51 -7.62 -2.89
N ALA A 44 -13.92 -8.82 -2.85
CA ALA A 44 -12.87 -9.11 -1.88
C ALA A 44 -11.61 -8.27 -2.12
N LEU A 45 -11.25 -8.05 -3.40
CA LEU A 45 -10.11 -7.22 -3.75
C LEU A 45 -10.29 -5.76 -3.31
N LYS A 46 -11.50 -5.20 -3.48
CA LYS A 46 -11.88 -3.88 -2.97
C LYS A 46 -11.70 -3.78 -1.45
N GLU A 47 -12.16 -4.79 -0.69
CA GLU A 47 -12.00 -4.80 0.76
C GLU A 47 -10.54 -4.84 1.19
N GLU A 48 -9.69 -5.58 0.48
CA GLU A 48 -8.26 -5.62 0.78
C GLU A 48 -7.57 -4.28 0.48
N PHE A 49 -7.92 -3.61 -0.62
CA PHE A 49 -7.45 -2.25 -0.89
C PHE A 49 -7.93 -1.26 0.18
N HIS A 50 -9.17 -1.36 0.65
CA HIS A 50 -9.67 -0.54 1.75
C HIS A 50 -8.84 -0.71 3.04
N LYS A 51 -8.49 -1.96 3.39
CA LYS A 51 -7.65 -2.26 4.57
C LYS A 51 -6.22 -1.73 4.40
N LEU A 52 -5.64 -1.92 3.21
CA LEU A 52 -4.30 -1.41 2.89
C LEU A 52 -4.26 0.12 2.91
N LYS A 53 -5.31 0.77 2.40
CA LYS A 53 -5.47 2.22 2.46
C LYS A 53 -5.41 2.74 3.90
N GLY A 54 -6.17 2.11 4.81
CA GLY A 54 -6.18 2.50 6.23
C GLY A 54 -4.82 2.30 6.90
N THR A 55 -4.17 1.17 6.65
CA THR A 55 -2.90 0.82 7.31
C THR A 55 -1.69 1.58 6.78
N GLY A 56 -1.68 1.94 5.48
CA GLY A 56 -0.57 2.70 4.88
C GLY A 56 -0.31 4.02 5.62
N ARG A 57 -1.35 4.83 5.84
CA ARG A 57 -1.25 6.12 6.54
C ARG A 57 -0.85 5.95 8.01
N THR A 58 -1.42 4.97 8.70
CA THR A 58 -1.09 4.68 10.11
C THR A 58 0.38 4.32 10.29
N TYR A 59 0.94 3.54 9.35
CA TYR A 59 2.32 3.10 9.41
C TYR A 59 3.29 4.01 8.63
N GLY A 60 2.84 5.14 8.09
CA GLY A 60 3.72 6.11 7.43
C GLY A 60 4.18 5.73 6.02
N TYR A 61 3.32 5.02 5.28
CA TYR A 61 3.41 4.69 3.85
C TYR A 61 2.27 5.39 3.09
N PRO A 62 2.28 6.73 2.98
CA PRO A 62 1.21 7.48 2.31
C PRO A 62 1.00 7.07 0.86
N GLU A 63 2.05 6.64 0.16
CA GLU A 63 1.99 6.16 -1.22
C GLU A 63 1.11 4.90 -1.36
N VAL A 64 1.12 4.01 -0.35
CA VAL A 64 0.24 2.84 -0.33
C VAL A 64 -1.21 3.29 -0.16
N SER A 65 -1.45 4.24 0.74
CA SER A 65 -2.80 4.78 0.95
C SER A 65 -3.37 5.41 -0.30
N GLN A 66 -2.59 6.25 -0.98
CA GLN A 66 -3.00 6.93 -2.19
C GLN A 66 -3.31 5.94 -3.32
N LEU A 67 -2.42 4.97 -3.57
CA LEU A 67 -2.63 3.98 -4.62
C LEU A 67 -3.83 3.06 -4.33
N CYS A 68 -3.97 2.61 -3.07
CA CYS A 68 -5.08 1.73 -2.69
C CYS A 68 -6.43 2.44 -2.71
N GLU A 69 -6.48 3.75 -2.49
CA GLU A 69 -7.71 4.54 -2.65
C GLU A 69 -8.21 4.52 -4.10
N ALA A 70 -7.32 4.73 -5.06
CA ALA A 70 -7.65 4.64 -6.49
C ALA A 70 -8.12 3.22 -6.88
N LEU A 71 -7.40 2.20 -6.42
CA LEU A 71 -7.75 0.80 -6.71
C LEU A 71 -9.07 0.37 -6.07
N GLU A 72 -9.38 0.84 -4.86
CA GLU A 72 -10.68 0.62 -4.21
C GLU A 72 -11.83 1.19 -5.05
N GLN A 73 -11.65 2.36 -5.66
CA GLN A 73 -12.64 2.97 -6.55
C GLN A 73 -12.80 2.18 -7.83
N LEU A 74 -11.69 1.78 -8.47
CA LEU A 74 -11.69 0.96 -9.69
C LEU A 74 -12.44 -0.36 -9.51
N CYS A 75 -12.21 -1.07 -8.40
CA CYS A 75 -12.93 -2.32 -8.09
C CYS A 75 -14.42 -2.11 -7.78
N GLY A 76 -14.85 -0.89 -7.49
CA GLY A 76 -16.25 -0.54 -7.23
C GLY A 76 -17.08 -0.23 -8.48
N LYS A 77 -16.45 -0.10 -9.66
CA LYS A 77 -17.13 0.28 -10.91
C LYS A 77 -17.80 -0.94 -11.58
N PRO A 78 -18.93 -0.77 -12.30
CA PRO A 78 -19.62 -1.86 -13.01
C PRO A 78 -18.76 -2.55 -14.08
N SER A 79 -17.83 -1.81 -14.68
CA SER A 79 -16.82 -2.31 -15.61
C SER A 79 -15.45 -2.08 -14.99
N VAL A 80 -15.02 -3.01 -14.12
CA VAL A 80 -13.68 -2.96 -13.54
C VAL A 80 -12.67 -3.05 -14.68
N SER A 81 -11.76 -2.08 -14.75
CA SER A 81 -10.63 -2.16 -15.67
C SER A 81 -9.59 -3.12 -15.07
N ALA A 82 -9.79 -4.41 -15.32
CA ALA A 82 -8.91 -5.47 -14.81
C ALA A 82 -7.44 -5.23 -15.15
N SER A 83 -7.17 -4.60 -16.30
CA SER A 83 -5.84 -4.19 -16.75
C SER A 83 -5.25 -3.06 -15.91
N LEU A 84 -6.04 -2.05 -15.51
CA LEU A 84 -5.56 -1.01 -14.59
C LEU A 84 -5.28 -1.59 -13.20
N VAL A 85 -6.10 -2.53 -12.72
CA VAL A 85 -5.84 -3.19 -11.44
C VAL A 85 -4.57 -4.05 -11.53
N GLU A 86 -4.33 -4.75 -12.63
CA GLU A 86 -3.13 -5.57 -12.82
C GLU A 86 -1.83 -4.75 -12.76
N LYS A 87 -1.86 -3.51 -13.27
CA LYS A 87 -0.74 -2.57 -13.22
C LYS A 87 -0.29 -2.23 -11.79
N CYS A 88 -1.11 -2.43 -10.77
CA CYS A 88 -0.70 -2.11 -9.39
C CYS A 88 0.41 -3.04 -8.88
N PHE A 89 0.50 -4.27 -9.38
CA PHE A 89 1.43 -5.25 -8.86
C PHE A 89 2.90 -4.87 -9.08
N PRO A 90 3.36 -4.50 -10.29
CA PRO A 90 4.73 -4.00 -10.47
C PRO A 90 4.98 -2.69 -9.70
N VAL A 91 3.96 -1.85 -9.49
CA VAL A 91 4.09 -0.64 -8.65
C VAL A 91 4.37 -1.02 -7.19
N PHE A 92 3.62 -1.97 -6.62
CA PHE A 92 3.86 -2.47 -5.26
C PHE A 92 5.23 -3.14 -5.10
N GLU A 93 5.73 -3.83 -6.11
CA GLU A 93 7.08 -4.43 -6.10
C GLU A 93 8.18 -3.37 -6.09
N LYS A 94 8.00 -2.27 -6.84
CA LYS A 94 8.91 -1.12 -6.78
C LYS A 94 8.86 -0.42 -5.43
N MET A 95 7.68 -0.31 -4.80
CA MET A 95 7.56 0.21 -3.42
C MET A 95 8.36 -0.66 -2.44
N LEU A 96 8.19 -1.98 -2.50
CA LEU A 96 8.92 -2.92 -1.66
C LEU A 96 10.44 -2.75 -1.81
N THR A 97 10.92 -2.52 -3.03
CA THR A 97 12.34 -2.27 -3.32
C THR A 97 12.80 -0.94 -2.70
N ALA A 98 12.05 0.15 -2.92
CA ALA A 98 12.37 1.47 -2.33
C ALA A 98 12.43 1.43 -0.80
N TRP A 99 11.56 0.64 -0.17
CA TRP A 99 11.56 0.49 1.28
C TRP A 99 12.77 -0.28 1.82
N GLN A 100 13.36 -1.19 1.04
CA GLN A 100 14.63 -1.85 1.39
C GLN A 100 15.78 -0.84 1.40
N ASP A 101 15.74 0.13 0.48
CA ASP A 101 16.68 1.24 0.40
C ASP A 101 16.36 2.39 1.38
N GLY A 102 15.34 2.22 2.23
CA GLY A 102 15.02 3.13 3.32
C GLY A 102 14.29 4.42 2.91
N HIS A 103 13.73 4.50 1.71
CA HIS A 103 12.97 5.66 1.24
C HIS A 103 11.52 5.30 0.87
N LEU A 104 10.66 6.32 0.87
CA LEU A 104 9.28 6.18 0.37
C LEU A 104 9.30 6.24 -1.16
N TYR A 105 8.38 5.50 -1.76
CA TYR A 105 8.28 5.45 -3.21
C TYR A 105 7.44 6.61 -3.75
N ASP A 106 7.99 7.35 -4.72
CA ASP A 106 7.27 8.43 -5.39
C ASP A 106 6.43 7.90 -6.55
N LEU A 107 5.11 7.93 -6.38
CA LEU A 107 4.15 7.48 -7.40
C LEU A 107 4.22 8.32 -8.69
N SER A 108 4.66 9.58 -8.62
CA SER A 108 4.74 10.47 -9.78
C SER A 108 5.79 10.02 -10.79
N LEU A 109 6.76 9.21 -10.36
CA LEU A 109 7.84 8.70 -11.21
C LEU A 109 7.47 7.40 -11.95
N ASN A 110 6.23 6.92 -11.84
CA ASN A 110 5.81 5.66 -12.40
C ASN A 110 4.54 5.81 -13.23
N GLU A 111 4.66 5.51 -14.52
CA GLU A 111 3.59 5.61 -15.50
C GLU A 111 2.38 4.74 -15.14
N ASP A 112 2.60 3.48 -14.74
CA ASP A 112 1.52 2.59 -14.29
C ASP A 112 0.78 3.15 -13.07
N ALA A 113 1.52 3.75 -12.12
CA ALA A 113 0.92 4.41 -10.97
C ALA A 113 0.07 5.62 -11.38
N GLN A 114 0.56 6.46 -12.29
CA GLN A 114 -0.21 7.61 -12.79
C GLN A 114 -1.47 7.16 -13.53
N GLU A 115 -1.38 6.15 -14.38
CA GLU A 115 -2.54 5.62 -15.10
C GLU A 115 -3.61 5.06 -14.15
N ILE A 116 -3.20 4.40 -13.06
CA ILE A 116 -4.14 3.93 -12.03
C ILE A 116 -4.83 5.13 -11.34
N LEU A 117 -4.05 6.16 -10.98
CA LEU A 117 -4.57 7.34 -10.29
C LEU A 117 -5.50 8.17 -11.17
N GLU A 118 -5.25 8.26 -12.47
CA GLU A 118 -6.08 8.97 -13.44
C GLU A 118 -7.33 8.17 -13.85
N GLY A 119 -7.25 6.83 -13.81
CA GLY A 119 -8.36 5.95 -14.18
C GLY A 119 -9.41 5.73 -13.08
N ALA A 120 -9.07 6.04 -11.81
CA ALA A 120 -9.95 5.95 -10.65
C ALA A 120 -10.97 7.09 -10.64
#